data_AF-A0A924HRJ0-F1
#
_entry.id   AF-A0A924HRJ0-F1
#
_cell.length_a   1.000
_cell.length_b   1.000
_cell.length_c   1.000
_cell.angle_alpha   90.00
_cell.angle_beta   90.00
_cell.angle_gamma   90.00
#
_symmetry.space_group_name_H-M   'P 1'
#
loop_
_entity.id
_entity.type
_entity.pdbx_description
1 polymer ?
#
loop_
_entity_poly.entity_id
_entity_poly.type
_entity_poly.pdbx_seq_one_letter_code
_entity_poly.pdbx_strand_id
1 'polypeptide(L)' 'GVRAPPLDLTVREWQVLCLIGQQLSNAQIANRLCLSLATIKTHINRVYSKLGIQQRIEAVQRARALVSIHGSD' A
#
# COMPACT_ATOMS: atom_id res chain seq x y z
N GLY A 1 -12.46 -16.67 0.94
CA GLY A 1 -12.21 -15.94 2.20
C GLY A 1 -11.14 -14.91 1.95
N VAL A 2 -11.50 -13.63 1.88
CA VAL A 2 -10.53 -12.54 1.72
C VAL A 2 -10.15 -12.09 3.13
N ARG A 3 -8.96 -12.51 3.60
CA ARG A 3 -8.38 -12.10 4.89
C ARG A 3 -8.41 -10.57 4.97
N ALA A 4 -9.00 -10.05 6.04
CA ALA A 4 -9.08 -8.61 6.28
C ALA A 4 -7.66 -8.03 6.42
N PRO A 5 -7.40 -6.84 5.87
CA PRO A 5 -6.08 -6.22 5.98
C PRO A 5 -5.71 -5.99 7.46
N PRO A 6 -4.43 -6.12 7.86
CA PRO A 6 -4.05 -6.20 9.28
C PRO A 6 -4.18 -4.89 10.08
N LEU A 7 -4.71 -3.84 9.48
CA LEU A 7 -4.81 -2.46 9.96
C LEU A 7 -6.07 -1.88 9.28
N ASP A 8 -6.70 -0.82 9.79
CA ASP A 8 -7.94 -0.18 9.26
C ASP A 8 -7.86 0.36 7.80
N LEU A 9 -6.93 -0.16 7.01
CA LEU A 9 -6.84 0.00 5.57
C LEU A 9 -8.00 -0.72 4.89
N THR A 10 -8.50 -0.11 3.83
CA THR A 10 -9.37 -0.78 2.87
C THR A 10 -8.56 -1.71 1.97
N VAL A 11 -9.24 -2.60 1.24
CA VAL A 11 -8.59 -3.49 0.25
C VAL A 11 -7.75 -2.69 -0.77
N ARG A 12 -8.24 -1.54 -1.24
CA ARG A 12 -7.51 -0.67 -2.18
C ARG A 12 -6.26 -0.05 -1.54
N GLU A 13 -6.36 0.41 -0.31
CA GLU A 13 -5.24 0.98 0.43
C GLU A 13 -4.15 -0.07 0.71
N TRP A 14 -4.56 -1.29 1.05
CA TRP A 14 -3.65 -2.42 1.21
C TRP A 14 -2.95 -2.78 -0.11
N GLN A 15 -3.69 -2.87 -1.23
CA GLN A 15 -3.11 -3.09 -2.56
C GLN A 15 -2.06 -2.03 -2.90
N VAL A 16 -2.36 -0.74 -2.67
CA VAL A 16 -1.42 0.36 -2.92
C VAL A 16 -0.17 0.21 -2.04
N LEU A 17 -0.32 -0.12 -0.75
CA LEU A 17 0.80 -0.34 0.16
C LEU A 17 1.70 -1.50 -0.30
N CYS A 18 1.12 -2.63 -0.71
CA CYS A 18 1.88 -3.77 -1.25
C CYS A 18 2.69 -3.38 -2.49
N LEU A 19 2.11 -2.59 -3.39
CA LEU A 19 2.80 -2.12 -4.60
C LEU A 19 3.90 -1.10 -4.28
N ILE A 20 3.72 -0.27 -3.25
CA ILE A 20 4.79 0.59 -2.72
C ILE A 20 5.93 -0.28 -2.17
N GLY A 21 5.63 -1.37 -1.46
CA GLY A 21 6.62 -2.34 -0.96
C GLY A 21 7.48 -2.97 -2.06
N GLN A 22 6.91 -3.12 -3.26
CA GLN A 22 7.61 -3.54 -4.49
C GLN A 22 8.43 -2.42 -5.15
N GLN A 23 8.52 -1.25 -4.51
CA GLN A 23 9.21 -0.04 -4.99
C GLN A 23 8.64 0.54 -6.31
N LEU A 24 7.42 0.18 -6.69
CA LEU A 24 6.78 0.71 -7.90
C LEU A 24 6.45 2.20 -7.77
N SER A 25 6.72 2.99 -8.80
CA SER A 25 6.38 4.41 -8.84
C SER A 25 4.87 4.63 -8.84
N ASN A 26 4.40 5.82 -8.45
CA ASN A 26 2.97 6.12 -8.42
C ASN A 26 2.30 5.92 -9.80
N ALA A 27 3.04 6.16 -10.89
CA ALA A 27 2.57 5.92 -12.27
C ALA A 27 2.43 4.44 -12.59
N GLN A 28 3.39 3.61 -12.17
CA GLN A 28 3.31 2.16 -12.33
C GLN A 28 2.16 1.57 -11.49
N ILE A 29 1.97 2.07 -10.27
CA ILE A 29 0.85 1.70 -9.40
C ILE A 29 -0.49 2.07 -10.06
N ALA A 30 -0.59 3.28 -10.58
CA ALA A 30 -1.77 3.78 -11.28
C ALA A 30 -2.13 2.89 -12.48
N ASN A 31 -1.13 2.58 -13.32
CA ASN A 31 -1.31 1.70 -14.47
C ASN A 31 -1.77 0.29 -14.03
N ARG A 32 -1.12 -0.30 -13.02
CA ARG A 32 -1.42 -1.66 -12.56
C ARG A 32 -2.79 -1.80 -11.90
N LEU A 33 -3.29 -0.74 -11.27
CA LEU A 33 -4.63 -0.71 -10.68
C LEU A 33 -5.70 -0.17 -11.64
N CYS A 34 -5.32 0.23 -12.85
CA CYS A 34 -6.19 0.91 -13.82
C CYS A 34 -6.86 2.16 -13.23
N LEU A 35 -6.10 2.96 -12.47
CA LEU A 35 -6.56 4.17 -11.79
C LEU A 35 -5.77 5.39 -12.26
N SER A 36 -6.31 6.58 -12.03
CA SER A 36 -5.59 7.83 -12.28
C SER A 36 -4.47 8.06 -11.26
N LEU A 37 -3.44 8.81 -11.66
CA LEU A 37 -2.37 9.25 -10.75
C LEU A 37 -2.92 10.04 -9.54
N ALA A 38 -3.96 10.86 -9.75
CA ALA A 38 -4.60 11.62 -8.69
C ALA A 38 -5.25 10.69 -7.66
N THR A 39 -5.99 9.68 -8.13
CA THR A 39 -6.62 8.66 -7.30
C THR A 39 -5.58 7.89 -6.49
N ILE A 40 -4.45 7.49 -7.10
CA ILE A 40 -3.35 6.85 -6.39
C ILE A 40 -2.78 7.76 -5.31
N LYS A 41 -2.50 9.04 -5.60
CA LYS A 41 -2.02 9.98 -4.57
C LYS A 41 -2.98 10.09 -3.39
N THR A 42 -4.29 10.12 -3.64
CA THR A 42 -5.31 10.10 -2.58
C THR A 42 -5.23 8.84 -1.74
N HIS A 43 -5.11 7.66 -2.36
CA HIS A 43 -4.96 6.40 -1.62
C HIS A 43 -3.66 6.38 -0.80
N ILE A 44 -2.55 6.85 -1.36
CA ILE A 44 -1.26 6.94 -0.65
C ILE A 44 -1.38 7.84 0.58
N ASN A 45 -1.98 9.03 0.44
CA ASN A 45 -2.16 9.96 1.56
C ASN A 45 -3.02 9.34 2.67
N ARG A 46 -4.09 8.61 2.31
CA ARG A 46 -4.94 7.91 3.29
C ARG A 46 -4.19 6.79 3.98
N VAL A 47 -3.42 5.99 3.24
CA VAL A 47 -2.54 4.95 3.80
C VAL A 47 -1.56 5.58 4.78
N TYR A 48 -0.90 6.68 4.39
CA TYR A 48 0.10 7.34 5.22
C TYR A 48 -0.52 7.89 6.50
N SER A 49 -1.67 8.56 6.39
CA SER A 49 -2.41 9.06 7.54
C SER A 49 -2.85 7.94 8.49
N LYS A 50 -3.38 6.83 7.96
CA LYS A 50 -3.82 5.68 8.77
C LYS A 50 -2.66 4.94 9.45
N LEU A 51 -1.50 4.90 8.80
CA LEU A 51 -0.32 4.19 9.31
C LEU A 51 0.65 5.09 10.09
N GLY A 52 0.37 6.39 10.19
CA GLY A 52 1.27 7.38 10.80
C GLY A 52 2.61 7.51 10.05
N ILE A 53 2.60 7.31 8.74
CA ILE A 53 3.80 7.32 7.89
C ILE A 53 4.02 8.72 7.33
N GLN A 54 5.25 9.20 7.39
CA GLN A 54 5.65 10.49 6.82
C GLN A 54 6.41 10.28 5.50
N GLN A 55 7.14 9.18 5.39
CA GLN A 55 8.09 8.96 4.30
C GLN A 55 7.80 7.71 3.49
N ARG A 56 8.14 7.76 2.20
CA ARG A 56 8.01 6.61 1.31
C ARG A 56 8.85 5.42 1.77
N ILE A 57 10.02 5.66 2.34
CA ILE A 57 10.89 4.60 2.86
C ILE A 57 10.20 3.85 4.01
N GLU A 58 9.54 4.56 4.93
CA GLU A 58 8.74 3.97 6.00
C GLU A 58 7.57 3.14 5.43
N ALA A 59 6.91 3.61 4.37
CA ALA A 59 5.87 2.83 3.68
C ALA A 59 6.39 1.53 3.07
N VAL A 60 7.59 1.55 2.48
CA VAL A 60 8.25 0.34 1.96
C VAL A 60 8.56 -0.64 3.11
N GLN A 61 9.10 -0.14 4.22
CA GLN A 61 9.41 -0.98 5.39
C GLN A 61 8.14 -1.60 5.99
N ARG A 62 7.08 -0.80 6.15
CA ARG A 62 5.77 -1.28 6.64
C ARG A 62 5.15 -2.31 5.71
N ALA A 63 5.18 -2.07 4.40
CA ALA A 63 4.70 -3.03 3.41
C ALA A 63 5.46 -4.36 3.50
N ARG A 64 6.79 -4.31 3.60
CA ARG A 64 7.63 -5.53 3.76
C ARG A 64 7.34 -6.27 5.06
N ALA A 65 7.20 -5.55 6.17
CA ALA A 65 6.83 -6.15 7.45
C ALA A 65 5.49 -6.89 7.37
N LEU A 66 4.48 -6.28 6.74
CA LEU A 66 3.14 -6.88 6.59
C LEU A 66 3.12 -8.09 5.64
N VAL A 67 3.92 -8.05 4.57
CA VAL A 67 4.04 -9.17 3.62
C VAL A 67 4.84 -10.33 4.22
N SER A 68 5.89 -10.04 5.01
CA SER A 68 6.67 -11.06 5.73
C SER A 68 5.83 -11.85 6.74
N ILE A 69 4.80 -11.24 7.34
CA ILE A 69 3.88 -11.90 8.26
C ILE A 69 2.89 -12.83 7.52
N HIS A 70 2.69 -12.65 6.21
CA HIS A 70 1.73 -13.42 5.40
C HIS A 70 2.39 -14.34 4.36
N GLY A 71 3.72 -14.38 4.28
CA GLY A 71 4.51 -15.10 3.26
C GLY A 71 5.15 -16.41 3.73
N SER A 72 4.69 -16.98 4.84
CA SER A 72 5.15 -18.29 5.31
C SER A 72 3.96 -19.04 5.90
N ASP A 73 3.12 -19.58 5.02
CA ASP A 73 2.22 -20.73 5.23
C ASP A 73 1.70 -21.20 3.86
#